data_AF-A0A4P2QAK7-F1
#
_entry.id   AF-A0A4P2QAK7-F1
#
_cell.length_a   1.000
_cell.length_b   1.000
_cell.length_c   1.000
_cell.angle_alpha   90.00
_cell.angle_beta   90.00
_cell.angle_gamma   90.00
#
_symmetry.space_group_name_H-M   'P 1'
#
loop_
_entity.id
_entity.type
_entity.pdbx_description
1 polymer ?
#
loop_
_entity_poly.entity_id
_entity_poly.type
_entity_poly.pdbx_seq_one_letter_code
_entity_poly.pdbx_strand_id
1 'polypeptide(L)'
;MSGSFVYELASVHALVEQANPDSPQGIYAVPCYLVLGEPGSGRTTVIRSMNLSWPPGGGPLPIGVPTARCSYWLSKEALFIEPEATVLGPRREPAELAQLCEELLRSRKREPIDGILLVLSIADFIELDERGLEAYANRMRAYLVEVSRALRADVPAYVVLSRYDTLWGFAEVFQWTPERGREEPWGFALPLETSPGGAVPRILQELEGLNARLESTCLARVGSEDHPDARMRAFQHLAEVRTLMQRLRQLFGVLAMDNAFERAPWLRAVAIGSALPGMGDRLRAGVTRFINMGLVQPPSVPVAPRPGGLPIHATMTAVVLPERDIVPLRPRWRDDRFTRIAFVIGLVLLAGAAVTEGILRLVQ
;
A
#
# COMPACT_ATOMS: atom_id res chain seq x y z
N MET A 1 24.83 -19.24 0.83
CA MET A 1 24.19 -18.46 -0.25
C MET A 1 23.72 -17.16 0.38
N SER A 2 24.42 -16.05 0.14
CA SER A 2 24.01 -14.73 0.65
C SER A 2 22.87 -14.22 -0.22
N GLY A 3 21.62 -14.41 0.21
CA GLY A 3 20.48 -13.77 -0.46
C GLY A 3 20.63 -12.26 -0.36
N SER A 4 20.37 -11.56 -1.47
CA SER A 4 20.62 -10.12 -1.60
C SER A 4 19.87 -9.26 -0.57
N PHE A 5 18.80 -9.79 0.01
CA PHE A 5 17.98 -9.11 1.03
C PHE A 5 18.22 -9.62 2.46
N VAL A 6 19.04 -10.66 2.66
CA VAL A 6 19.19 -11.31 3.98
C VAL A 6 19.71 -10.34 5.04
N TYR A 7 20.78 -9.60 4.71
CA TYR A 7 21.36 -8.62 5.64
C TYR A 7 20.47 -7.40 5.85
N GLU A 8 19.75 -6.98 4.81
CA GLU A 8 18.80 -5.88 4.90
C GLU A 8 17.67 -6.21 5.87
N LEU A 9 16.97 -7.33 5.63
CA LEU A 9 15.86 -7.76 6.46
C LEU A 9 16.30 -8.12 7.89
N ALA A 10 17.49 -8.70 8.08
CA ALA A 10 18.02 -8.95 9.42
C ALA A 10 18.23 -7.63 10.20
N SER A 11 18.78 -6.61 9.55
CA SER A 11 18.98 -5.29 10.15
C SER A 11 17.64 -4.62 10.51
N VAL A 12 16.67 -4.70 9.60
CA VAL A 12 15.31 -4.16 9.82
C VAL A 12 14.61 -4.85 10.98
N HIS A 13 14.68 -6.18 11.04
CA HIS A 13 14.07 -6.94 12.13
C HIS A 13 14.65 -6.59 13.50
N ALA A 14 15.97 -6.45 13.61
CA ALA A 14 16.60 -6.00 14.84
C ALA A 14 16.12 -4.60 15.27
N LEU A 15 15.95 -3.68 14.31
CA LEU A 15 15.43 -2.34 14.57
C LEU A 15 13.95 -2.35 14.99
N VAL A 16 13.12 -3.23 14.40
CA VAL A 16 11.71 -3.41 14.81
C VAL A 16 11.62 -3.89 16.25
N GLU A 17 12.43 -4.88 16.63
CA GLU A 17 12.46 -5.39 18.00
C GLU A 17 12.98 -4.34 18.98
N GLN A 18 14.03 -3.60 18.62
CA GLN A 18 14.58 -2.52 19.44
C GLN A 18 13.57 -1.38 19.64
N ALA A 19 12.76 -1.07 18.61
CA ALA A 19 11.72 -0.05 18.70
C ALA A 19 10.50 -0.51 19.53
N ASN A 20 10.35 -1.83 19.75
CA ASN A 20 9.21 -2.43 20.43
C ASN A 20 9.66 -3.47 21.49
N PRO A 21 10.48 -3.10 22.48
CA PRO A 21 11.13 -4.04 23.40
C PRO A 21 10.13 -4.79 24.29
N ASP A 22 8.99 -4.18 24.60
CA ASP A 22 7.95 -4.75 25.45
C ASP A 22 6.94 -5.62 24.67
N SER A 23 7.04 -5.67 23.34
CA SER A 23 6.10 -6.44 22.52
C SER A 23 6.46 -7.92 22.49
N PRO A 24 5.57 -8.84 22.96
CA PRO A 24 5.83 -10.28 22.89
C PRO A 24 5.79 -10.83 21.46
N GLN A 25 5.43 -9.99 20.47
CA GLN A 25 5.35 -10.35 19.07
C GLN A 25 6.69 -10.21 18.33
N GLY A 26 7.72 -9.61 18.95
CA GLY A 26 9.05 -9.42 18.37
C GLY A 26 8.98 -8.68 17.02
N ILE A 27 9.55 -9.27 15.97
CA ILE A 27 9.50 -8.73 14.60
C ILE A 27 8.06 -8.47 14.07
N TYR A 28 7.03 -9.06 14.67
CA TYR A 28 5.62 -8.87 14.31
C TYR A 28 4.91 -7.79 15.13
N ALA A 29 5.64 -6.99 15.92
CA ALA A 29 5.04 -5.94 16.75
C ALA A 29 4.24 -4.89 15.95
N VAL A 30 4.61 -4.69 14.68
CA VAL A 30 3.92 -3.81 13.74
C VAL A 30 3.66 -4.53 12.42
N PRO A 31 2.56 -4.20 11.70
CA PRO A 31 2.31 -4.72 10.37
C PRO A 31 3.37 -4.27 9.36
N CYS A 32 3.65 -5.15 8.40
CA CYS A 32 4.63 -4.98 7.35
C CYS A 32 3.94 -4.87 5.99
N TYR A 33 4.08 -3.72 5.33
CA TYR A 33 3.49 -3.46 4.01
C TYR A 33 4.55 -3.38 2.92
N LEU A 34 4.31 -4.07 1.81
CA LEU A 34 5.14 -3.95 0.60
C LEU A 34 4.60 -2.82 -0.29
N VAL A 35 5.44 -1.84 -0.63
CA VAL A 35 5.02 -0.65 -1.40
C VAL A 35 5.43 -0.79 -2.86
N LEU A 36 4.48 -1.18 -3.70
CA LEU A 36 4.66 -1.44 -5.12
C LEU A 36 4.25 -0.24 -5.98
N GLY A 37 4.87 -0.10 -7.14
CA GLY A 37 4.61 0.97 -8.10
C GLY A 37 5.83 1.24 -8.97
N GLU A 38 5.63 1.88 -10.13
CA GLU A 38 6.74 2.27 -11.00
C GLU A 38 7.69 3.27 -10.29
N PRO A 39 8.99 3.28 -10.59
CA PRO A 39 9.90 4.33 -10.14
C PRO A 39 9.35 5.73 -10.50
N GLY A 40 9.29 6.64 -9.53
CA GLY A 40 8.73 7.98 -9.73
C GLY A 40 7.20 8.08 -9.57
N SER A 41 6.50 6.97 -9.29
CA SER A 41 5.05 6.98 -9.00
C SER A 41 4.67 7.69 -7.69
N GLY A 42 5.62 8.17 -6.89
CA GLY A 42 5.34 8.90 -5.64
C GLY A 42 5.17 8.01 -4.40
N ARG A 43 5.68 6.77 -4.43
CA ARG A 43 5.68 5.82 -3.29
C ARG A 43 6.22 6.42 -1.99
N THR A 44 7.43 6.95 -2.01
CA THR A 44 8.03 7.66 -0.86
C THR A 44 7.12 8.78 -0.33
N THR A 45 6.49 9.55 -1.21
CA THR A 45 5.60 10.63 -0.80
C THR A 45 4.32 10.10 -0.16
N VAL A 46 3.74 9.04 -0.74
CA VAL A 46 2.57 8.36 -0.16
C VAL A 46 2.88 7.88 1.26
N ILE A 47 4.03 7.22 1.47
CA ILE A 47 4.46 6.76 2.81
C ILE A 47 4.52 7.93 3.79
N ARG A 48 5.20 9.02 3.41
CA ARG A 48 5.34 10.21 4.27
C ARG A 48 4.01 10.91 4.56
N SER A 49 3.06 10.85 3.62
CA SER A 49 1.75 11.49 3.72
C SER A 49 0.70 10.67 4.50
N MET A 50 1.05 9.50 5.03
CA MET A 50 0.14 8.65 5.82
C MET A 50 -0.09 9.13 7.27
N ASN A 51 0.52 10.25 7.67
CA ASN A 51 0.38 10.85 9.01
C ASN A 51 0.65 9.87 10.18
N LEU A 52 1.66 9.02 10.01
CA LEU A 52 2.11 8.07 11.02
C LEU A 52 3.14 8.69 11.97
N SER A 53 3.40 8.03 13.09
CA SER A 53 4.35 8.48 14.10
C SER A 53 5.77 8.07 13.72
N TRP A 54 6.52 8.99 13.09
CA TRP A 54 7.89 8.75 12.65
C TRP A 54 8.93 9.03 13.75
N PRO A 55 10.05 8.28 13.81
CA PRO A 55 11.17 8.61 14.67
C PRO A 55 11.85 9.93 14.25
N PRO A 56 12.66 10.56 15.12
CA PRO A 56 13.40 11.77 14.79
C PRO A 56 14.19 11.61 13.48
N GLY A 57 14.02 12.56 12.55
CA GLY A 57 14.60 12.53 11.21
C GLY A 57 13.63 12.06 10.11
N GLY A 58 12.61 11.25 10.43
CA GLY A 58 11.49 10.92 9.53
C GLY A 58 11.89 10.33 8.16
N GLY A 59 13.08 9.75 8.07
CA GLY A 59 13.64 9.17 6.85
C GLY A 59 13.59 7.64 6.85
N PRO A 60 14.04 7.01 5.75
CA PRO A 60 14.21 5.57 5.71
C PRO A 60 15.27 5.13 6.75
N LEU A 61 15.13 3.90 7.22
CA LEU A 61 16.06 3.28 8.15
C LEU A 61 17.46 3.17 7.51
N PRO A 62 18.53 3.53 8.24
CA PRO A 62 19.88 3.31 7.77
C PRO A 62 20.20 1.82 7.82
N ILE A 63 20.09 1.15 6.67
CA ILE A 63 20.51 -0.24 6.52
C ILE A 63 22.00 -0.22 6.28
N GLY A 64 22.79 -0.86 7.15
CA GLY A 64 24.27 -0.86 7.12
C GLY A 64 24.88 -1.63 5.94
N VAL A 65 24.24 -1.60 4.77
CA VAL A 65 24.70 -2.20 3.52
C VAL A 65 25.00 -1.10 2.48
N PRO A 66 26.06 -1.21 1.67
CA PRO A 66 26.48 -0.14 0.76
C PRO A 66 25.45 0.21 -0.32
N THR A 67 24.68 -0.77 -0.79
CA THR A 67 23.70 -0.61 -1.89
C THR A 67 22.43 -1.38 -1.54
N ALA A 68 21.62 -0.83 -0.63
CA ALA A 68 20.34 -1.43 -0.28
C ALA A 68 19.43 -1.49 -1.52
N ARG A 69 18.78 -2.63 -1.72
CA ARG A 69 17.82 -2.86 -2.81
C ARG A 69 16.40 -2.43 -2.44
N CYS A 70 16.16 -2.13 -1.18
CA CYS A 70 14.92 -1.53 -0.69
C CYS A 70 15.22 -0.37 0.27
N SER A 71 14.37 0.63 0.24
CA SER A 71 14.22 1.61 1.30
C SER A 71 13.22 1.10 2.34
N TYR A 72 13.59 1.09 3.61
CA TYR A 72 12.72 0.60 4.70
C TYR A 72 12.26 1.77 5.56
N TRP A 73 10.98 1.87 5.84
CA TRP A 73 10.41 2.95 6.62
C TRP A 73 9.70 2.38 7.84
N LEU A 74 10.14 2.75 9.04
CA LEU A 74 9.55 2.27 10.28
C LEU A 74 8.94 3.43 11.06
N SER A 75 7.62 3.36 11.24
CA SER A 75 6.85 4.20 12.15
C SER A 75 6.52 3.43 13.43
N LYS A 76 5.86 4.06 14.40
CA LYS A 76 5.31 3.32 15.56
C LYS A 76 4.20 2.36 15.17
N GLU A 77 3.51 2.63 14.06
CA GLU A 77 2.30 1.92 13.66
C GLU A 77 2.56 0.83 12.61
N ALA A 78 3.57 0.98 11.76
CA ALA A 78 3.82 0.08 10.62
C ALA A 78 5.27 0.14 10.09
N LEU A 79 5.69 -0.96 9.47
CA LEU A 79 6.88 -1.10 8.64
C LEU A 79 6.48 -1.06 7.16
N PHE A 80 7.16 -0.24 6.35
CA PHE A 80 7.03 -0.22 4.90
C PHE A 80 8.32 -0.64 4.24
N ILE A 81 8.21 -1.54 3.27
CA ILE A 81 9.31 -1.96 2.40
C ILE A 81 9.05 -1.33 1.03
N GLU A 82 9.89 -0.38 0.64
CA GLU A 82 9.83 0.31 -0.65
C GLU A 82 10.97 -0.20 -1.56
N PRO A 83 10.71 -1.12 -2.50
CA PRO A 83 11.77 -1.64 -3.34
C PRO A 83 12.33 -0.60 -4.31
N GLU A 84 13.65 -0.61 -4.54
CA GLU A 84 14.32 0.32 -5.44
C GLU A 84 14.10 -0.02 -6.92
N ALA A 85 14.62 0.82 -7.82
CA ALA A 85 14.46 0.67 -9.27
C ALA A 85 15.15 -0.59 -9.86
N THR A 86 16.01 -1.25 -9.09
CA THR A 86 16.59 -2.56 -9.45
C THR A 86 15.61 -3.71 -9.17
N VAL A 87 14.61 -3.52 -8.31
CA VAL A 87 13.60 -4.52 -7.97
C VAL A 87 12.29 -4.29 -8.75
N LEU A 88 11.93 -3.02 -8.99
CA LEU A 88 10.71 -2.63 -9.68
C LEU A 88 10.98 -1.69 -10.86
N GLY A 89 10.14 -1.79 -11.88
CA GLY A 89 10.15 -0.91 -13.05
C GLY A 89 10.95 -1.42 -14.25
N PRO A 90 11.15 -0.57 -15.28
CA PRO A 90 11.72 -1.00 -16.56
C PRO A 90 13.16 -1.49 -16.49
N ARG A 91 13.90 -1.08 -15.45
CA ARG A 91 15.29 -1.47 -15.20
C ARG A 91 15.43 -2.58 -14.14
N ARG A 92 14.33 -3.22 -13.76
CA ARG A 92 14.37 -4.27 -12.75
C ARG A 92 15.22 -5.45 -13.21
N GLU A 93 16.03 -5.97 -12.32
CA GLU A 93 16.71 -7.25 -12.50
C GLU A 93 15.66 -8.39 -12.39
N PRO A 94 15.73 -9.42 -13.25
CA PRO A 94 14.81 -10.54 -13.18
C PRO A 94 14.84 -11.22 -11.81
N ALA A 95 13.68 -11.66 -11.33
CA ALA A 95 13.50 -12.41 -10.07
C ALA A 95 13.80 -11.66 -8.76
N GLU A 96 14.24 -10.40 -8.77
CA GLU A 96 14.51 -9.64 -7.54
C GLU A 96 13.29 -9.52 -6.62
N LEU A 97 12.13 -9.20 -7.18
CA LEU A 97 10.90 -9.08 -6.41
C LEU A 97 10.50 -10.44 -5.80
N ALA A 98 10.63 -11.52 -6.56
CA ALA A 98 10.42 -12.87 -6.06
C ALA A 98 11.43 -13.24 -4.96
N GLN A 99 12.71 -12.90 -5.10
CA GLN A 99 13.75 -13.14 -4.08
C GLN A 99 13.46 -12.37 -2.79
N LEU A 100 13.06 -11.10 -2.87
CA LEU A 100 12.62 -10.33 -1.71
C LEU A 100 11.48 -11.05 -0.98
N CYS A 101 10.47 -11.50 -1.72
CA CYS A 101 9.34 -12.25 -1.16
C CYS A 101 9.78 -13.58 -0.52
N GLU A 102 10.70 -14.31 -1.15
CA GLU A 102 11.25 -15.55 -0.59
C GLU A 102 12.02 -15.32 0.72
N GLU A 103 12.80 -14.24 0.81
CA GLU A 103 13.51 -13.90 2.05
C GLU A 103 12.55 -13.43 3.15
N LEU A 104 11.48 -12.71 2.81
CA LEU A 104 10.39 -12.40 3.75
C LEU A 104 9.71 -13.66 4.26
N LEU A 105 9.46 -14.64 3.37
CA LEU A 105 8.92 -15.96 3.74
C LEU A 105 9.82 -16.71 4.74
N ARG A 106 11.15 -16.62 4.59
CA ARG A 106 12.11 -17.30 5.45
C ARG A 106 12.26 -16.62 6.80
N SER A 107 12.33 -15.29 6.81
CA SER A 107 12.58 -14.47 7.99
C SER A 107 11.32 -14.17 8.80
N ARG A 108 10.16 -14.02 8.12
CA ARG A 108 8.84 -13.78 8.71
C ARG A 108 7.86 -14.92 8.43
N LYS A 109 8.17 -16.15 8.88
CA LYS A 109 7.40 -17.40 8.61
C LYS A 109 5.90 -17.39 8.93
N ARG A 110 5.45 -16.64 9.95
CA ARG A 110 4.03 -16.56 10.35
C ARG A 110 3.20 -15.79 9.33
N GLU A 111 3.74 -14.65 8.93
CA GLU A 111 3.08 -13.59 8.16
C GLU A 111 4.17 -12.78 7.45
N PRO A 112 4.48 -13.13 6.19
CA PRO A 112 5.57 -12.47 5.47
C PRO A 112 5.34 -10.97 5.33
N ILE A 113 4.12 -10.58 4.96
CA ILE A 113 3.60 -9.21 4.89
C ILE A 113 2.10 -9.19 5.21
N ASP A 114 1.63 -8.07 5.71
CA ASP A 114 0.25 -7.80 6.14
C ASP A 114 -0.59 -7.18 5.02
N GLY A 115 0.07 -6.62 3.99
CA GLY A 115 -0.59 -6.08 2.82
C GLY A 115 0.35 -5.47 1.79
N ILE A 116 -0.22 -5.09 0.65
CA ILE A 116 0.46 -4.38 -0.43
C ILE A 116 -0.14 -2.98 -0.55
N LEU A 117 0.71 -1.96 -0.58
CA LEU A 117 0.34 -0.63 -1.03
C LEU A 117 0.73 -0.48 -2.50
N LEU A 118 -0.25 -0.54 -3.40
CA LEU A 118 -0.01 -0.36 -4.83
C LEU A 118 -0.20 1.12 -5.19
N VAL A 119 0.91 1.81 -5.43
CA VAL A 119 0.90 3.23 -5.79
C VAL A 119 0.87 3.36 -7.32
N LEU A 120 -0.24 3.90 -7.81
CA LEU A 120 -0.45 4.17 -9.23
C LEU A 120 -0.48 5.66 -9.45
N SER A 121 0.44 6.18 -10.25
CA SER A 121 0.46 7.61 -10.53
C SER A 121 -0.46 7.94 -11.70
N ILE A 122 -1.41 8.84 -11.45
CA ILE A 122 -2.33 9.34 -12.47
C ILE A 122 -1.58 9.97 -13.64
N ALA A 123 -0.51 10.72 -13.37
CA ALA A 123 0.30 11.35 -14.41
C ALA A 123 0.95 10.36 -15.38
N ASP A 124 1.12 9.08 -15.00
CA ASP A 124 1.78 8.09 -15.86
C ASP A 124 0.81 7.39 -16.82
N PHE A 125 -0.51 7.42 -16.52
CA PHE A 125 -1.49 6.67 -17.31
C PHE A 125 -2.60 7.53 -17.92
N ILE A 126 -2.85 8.75 -17.43
CA ILE A 126 -3.98 9.59 -17.86
C ILE A 126 -3.93 9.96 -19.35
N GLU A 127 -2.73 10.17 -19.88
CA GLU A 127 -2.47 10.54 -21.29
C GLU A 127 -2.17 9.34 -22.21
N LEU A 128 -2.10 8.11 -21.67
CA LEU A 128 -1.83 6.93 -22.49
C LEU A 128 -2.99 6.65 -23.45
N ASP A 129 -2.69 6.09 -24.62
CA ASP A 129 -3.71 5.48 -25.46
C ASP A 129 -4.24 4.18 -24.83
N GLU A 130 -5.25 3.56 -25.44
CA GLU A 130 -5.88 2.35 -24.89
C GLU A 130 -4.87 1.21 -24.69
N ARG A 131 -4.00 0.99 -25.67
CA ARG A 131 -2.94 -0.03 -25.62
C ARG A 131 -1.92 0.27 -24.54
N GLY A 132 -1.50 1.53 -24.40
CA GLY A 132 -0.58 1.97 -23.36
C GLY A 132 -1.17 1.78 -21.96
N LEU A 133 -2.45 2.12 -21.77
CA LEU A 133 -3.15 1.96 -20.49
C LEU A 133 -3.28 0.47 -20.11
N GLU A 134 -3.66 -0.37 -21.07
CA GLU A 134 -3.72 -1.82 -20.87
C GLU A 134 -2.35 -2.40 -20.52
N ALA A 135 -1.29 -2.00 -21.23
CA ALA A 135 0.08 -2.41 -20.93
C ALA A 135 0.53 -1.94 -19.54
N TYR A 136 0.15 -0.72 -19.13
CA TYR A 136 0.42 -0.20 -17.78
C TYR A 136 -0.28 -1.04 -16.72
N ALA A 137 -1.59 -1.29 -16.87
CA ALA A 137 -2.38 -2.09 -15.95
C ALA A 137 -1.83 -3.52 -15.82
N ASN A 138 -1.44 -4.15 -16.94
CA ASN A 138 -0.84 -5.48 -16.95
C ASN A 138 0.51 -5.52 -16.20
N ARG A 139 1.36 -4.49 -16.30
CA ARG A 139 2.60 -4.43 -15.51
C ARG A 139 2.33 -4.34 -14.01
N MET A 140 1.38 -3.50 -13.61
CA MET A 140 1.00 -3.36 -12.20
C MET A 140 0.39 -4.64 -11.64
N ARG A 141 -0.45 -5.30 -12.43
CA ARG A 141 -1.00 -6.62 -12.13
C ARG A 141 0.11 -7.66 -11.97
N ALA A 142 1.10 -7.66 -12.87
CA ALA A 142 2.20 -8.62 -12.83
C ALA A 142 2.97 -8.55 -11.50
N TYR A 143 3.17 -7.36 -10.92
CA TYR A 143 3.78 -7.22 -9.60
C TYR A 143 2.93 -7.88 -8.50
N LEU A 144 1.61 -7.66 -8.49
CA LEU A 144 0.72 -8.29 -7.50
C LEU A 144 0.72 -9.81 -7.62
N VAL A 145 0.66 -10.33 -8.85
CA VAL A 145 0.67 -11.77 -9.13
C VAL A 145 2.02 -12.39 -8.75
N GLU A 146 3.13 -11.72 -9.08
CA GLU A 146 4.49 -12.17 -8.72
C GLU A 146 4.66 -12.26 -7.20
N VAL A 147 4.23 -11.24 -6.46
CA VAL A 147 4.26 -11.24 -4.99
C VAL A 147 3.41 -12.35 -4.41
N SER A 148 2.15 -12.48 -4.84
CA SER A 148 1.23 -13.50 -4.34
C SER A 148 1.75 -14.92 -4.61
N ARG A 149 2.33 -15.14 -5.80
CA ARG A 149 2.95 -16.42 -6.20
C ARG A 149 4.18 -16.74 -5.35
N ALA A 150 5.08 -15.77 -5.17
CA ALA A 150 6.30 -15.97 -4.39
C ALA A 150 5.99 -16.21 -2.91
N LEU A 151 5.06 -15.45 -2.33
CA LEU A 151 4.60 -15.59 -0.94
C LEU A 151 3.71 -16.81 -0.69
N ARG A 152 3.11 -17.36 -1.74
CA ARG A 152 2.15 -18.49 -1.68
C ARG A 152 0.95 -18.16 -0.80
N ALA A 153 0.51 -16.91 -0.86
CA ALA A 153 -0.61 -16.37 -0.09
C ALA A 153 -1.32 -15.31 -0.92
N ASP A 154 -2.63 -15.21 -0.75
CA ASP A 154 -3.42 -14.10 -1.28
C ASP A 154 -3.23 -12.92 -0.31
N VAL A 155 -2.58 -11.85 -0.80
CA VAL A 155 -2.25 -10.67 0.02
C VAL A 155 -3.19 -9.52 -0.35
N PRO A 156 -3.81 -8.85 0.63
CA PRO A 156 -4.68 -7.71 0.38
C PRO A 156 -3.87 -6.55 -0.21
N ALA A 157 -4.38 -5.98 -1.31
CA ALA A 157 -3.76 -4.84 -1.98
C ALA A 157 -4.64 -3.60 -1.88
N TYR A 158 -4.06 -2.52 -1.35
CA TYR A 158 -4.69 -1.21 -1.23
C TYR A 158 -4.08 -0.28 -2.28
N VAL A 159 -4.89 0.17 -3.22
CA VAL A 159 -4.45 1.00 -4.33
C VAL A 159 -4.46 2.46 -3.90
N VAL A 160 -3.34 3.16 -4.11
CA VAL A 160 -3.23 4.60 -3.89
C VAL A 160 -2.97 5.27 -5.23
N LEU A 161 -3.97 6.01 -5.72
CA LEU A 161 -3.86 6.86 -6.88
C LEU A 161 -3.11 8.14 -6.49
N SER A 162 -1.82 8.21 -6.81
CA SER A 162 -0.98 9.36 -6.50
C SER A 162 -1.00 10.40 -7.60
N ARG A 163 -0.45 11.58 -7.29
CA ARG A 163 -0.31 12.70 -8.24
C ARG A 163 -1.65 13.15 -8.84
N TYR A 164 -2.75 12.97 -8.11
CA TYR A 164 -4.06 13.51 -8.50
C TYR A 164 -4.02 15.05 -8.61
N ASP A 165 -3.15 15.68 -7.81
CA ASP A 165 -2.89 17.11 -7.84
C ASP A 165 -2.33 17.61 -9.17
N THR A 166 -1.90 16.73 -10.07
CA THR A 166 -1.44 17.10 -11.42
C THR A 166 -2.56 17.36 -12.42
N LEU A 167 -3.82 17.11 -12.06
CA LEU A 167 -4.98 17.40 -12.91
C LEU A 167 -5.32 18.89 -12.88
N TRP A 168 -5.72 19.44 -14.02
CA TRP A 168 -6.01 20.86 -14.17
C TRP A 168 -7.14 21.31 -13.24
N GLY A 169 -6.95 22.44 -12.56
CA GLY A 169 -7.96 23.02 -11.66
C GLY A 169 -8.04 22.35 -10.28
N PHE A 170 -7.16 21.37 -9.99
CA PHE A 170 -7.09 20.73 -8.68
C PHE A 170 -6.93 21.75 -7.55
N ALA A 171 -6.02 22.72 -7.72
CA ALA A 171 -5.71 23.71 -6.69
C ALA A 171 -6.91 24.61 -6.36
N GLU A 172 -7.81 24.84 -7.31
CA GLU A 172 -9.01 25.65 -7.10
C GLU A 172 -10.15 24.88 -6.46
N VAL A 173 -10.27 23.58 -6.74
CA VAL A 173 -11.31 22.70 -6.17
C VAL A 173 -10.93 22.23 -4.77
N PHE A 174 -9.68 21.83 -4.57
CA PHE A 174 -9.21 21.19 -3.35
C PHE A 174 -8.28 22.11 -2.54
N GLN A 175 -8.78 23.29 -2.22
CA GLN A 175 -8.04 24.23 -1.37
C GLN A 175 -7.78 23.65 0.02
N TRP A 176 -6.74 24.17 0.65
CA TRP A 176 -6.43 23.88 2.05
C TRP A 176 -7.50 24.53 2.94
N THR A 177 -8.10 23.76 3.84
CA THR A 177 -8.84 24.32 4.98
C THR A 177 -8.51 23.54 6.26
N PRO A 178 -8.54 24.19 7.45
CA PRO A 178 -8.24 23.52 8.72
C PRO A 178 -9.09 22.28 9.00
N GLU A 179 -10.32 22.26 8.48
CA GLU A 179 -11.29 21.18 8.67
C GLU A 179 -10.90 19.91 7.90
N ARG A 180 -10.03 20.01 6.88
CA ARG A 180 -9.62 18.86 6.05
C ARG A 180 -8.76 17.84 6.80
N GLY A 181 -8.23 18.20 7.96
CA GLY A 181 -7.62 17.23 8.89
C GLY A 181 -8.61 16.17 9.42
N ARG A 182 -9.92 16.34 9.20
CA ARG A 182 -10.97 15.38 9.56
C ARG A 182 -11.77 14.89 8.35
N GLU A 183 -11.32 15.22 7.15
CA GLU A 183 -12.01 14.84 5.92
C GLU A 183 -11.99 13.32 5.76
N GLU A 184 -13.13 12.77 5.35
CA GLU A 184 -13.21 11.35 5.02
C GLU A 184 -12.26 11.00 3.87
N PRO A 185 -11.81 9.74 3.78
CA PRO A 185 -11.03 9.28 2.64
C PRO A 185 -11.69 9.62 1.30
N TRP A 186 -10.89 10.15 0.38
CA TRP A 186 -11.27 10.21 -1.02
C TRP A 186 -10.95 8.89 -1.66
N GLY A 187 -11.97 8.05 -1.81
CA GLY A 187 -11.79 6.65 -2.18
C GLY A 187 -12.90 5.77 -1.64
N PHE A 188 -12.63 4.47 -1.61
CA PHE A 188 -13.55 3.45 -1.13
C PHE A 188 -12.80 2.20 -0.68
N ALA A 189 -13.43 1.41 0.18
CA ALA A 189 -13.02 0.06 0.55
C ALA A 189 -14.11 -0.93 0.15
N LEU A 190 -13.72 -2.09 -0.35
CA LEU A 190 -14.65 -3.16 -0.71
C LEU A 190 -15.09 -3.92 0.56
N PRO A 191 -16.30 -4.51 0.61
CA PRO A 191 -16.67 -5.43 1.68
C PRO A 191 -15.66 -6.59 1.80
N LEU A 192 -15.40 -7.09 3.01
CA LEU A 192 -14.43 -8.18 3.26
C LEU A 192 -14.82 -9.49 2.58
N GLU A 193 -16.12 -9.70 2.38
CA GLU A 193 -16.71 -10.86 1.74
C GLU A 193 -16.56 -10.83 0.21
N THR A 194 -16.07 -9.73 -0.35
CA THR A 194 -15.82 -9.60 -1.79
C THR A 194 -14.68 -10.52 -2.19
N SER A 195 -15.00 -11.57 -2.96
CA SER A 195 -13.99 -12.46 -3.52
C SER A 195 -13.14 -11.71 -4.56
N PRO A 196 -11.86 -12.09 -4.75
CA PRO A 196 -11.00 -11.46 -5.76
C PRO A 196 -11.61 -11.45 -7.18
N GLY A 197 -12.21 -12.55 -7.62
CA GLY A 197 -12.87 -12.63 -8.93
C GLY A 197 -14.18 -11.83 -9.04
N GLY A 198 -14.80 -11.46 -7.91
CA GLY A 198 -16.00 -10.62 -7.84
C GLY A 198 -15.70 -9.12 -7.64
N ALA A 199 -14.43 -8.72 -7.62
CA ALA A 199 -14.03 -7.36 -7.28
C ALA A 199 -14.39 -6.33 -8.37
N VAL A 200 -14.28 -6.68 -9.66
CA VAL A 200 -14.47 -5.71 -10.77
C VAL A 200 -15.84 -5.02 -10.72
N PRO A 201 -17.00 -5.72 -10.67
CA PRO A 201 -18.29 -5.05 -10.60
C PRO A 201 -18.44 -4.14 -9.38
N ARG A 202 -17.88 -4.55 -8.23
CA ARG A 202 -17.90 -3.73 -7.00
C ARG A 202 -17.04 -2.47 -7.15
N ILE A 203 -15.84 -2.60 -7.69
CA ILE A 203 -14.95 -1.46 -7.97
C ILE A 203 -15.63 -0.47 -8.92
N LEU A 204 -16.29 -0.95 -9.98
CA LEU A 204 -17.00 -0.08 -10.92
C LEU A 204 -18.15 0.69 -10.24
N GLN A 205 -18.92 0.02 -9.37
CA GLN A 205 -19.97 0.64 -8.56
C GLN A 205 -19.39 1.72 -7.62
N GLU A 206 -18.31 1.41 -6.90
CA GLU A 206 -17.68 2.37 -5.98
C GLU A 206 -17.05 3.56 -6.72
N LEU A 207 -16.53 3.36 -7.94
CA LEU A 207 -16.04 4.44 -8.80
C LEU A 207 -17.16 5.40 -9.22
N GLU A 208 -18.40 4.93 -9.37
CA GLU A 208 -19.55 5.80 -9.64
C GLU A 208 -19.87 6.68 -8.42
N GLY A 209 -19.86 6.12 -7.22
CA GLY A 209 -20.03 6.87 -5.97
C GLY A 209 -18.92 7.91 -5.77
N LEU A 210 -17.67 7.53 -6.03
CA LEU A 210 -16.53 8.43 -5.99
C LEU A 210 -16.64 9.56 -7.03
N ASN A 211 -17.06 9.24 -8.26
CA ASN A 211 -17.33 10.23 -9.30
C ASN A 211 -18.40 11.22 -8.84
N ALA A 212 -19.52 10.76 -8.31
CA ALA A 212 -20.59 11.64 -7.82
C ALA A 212 -20.10 12.61 -6.73
N ARG A 213 -19.28 12.14 -5.78
CA ARG A 213 -18.66 13.00 -4.75
C ARG A 213 -17.73 14.06 -5.35
N LEU A 214 -16.88 13.66 -6.31
CA LEU A 214 -15.97 14.59 -7.01
C LEU A 214 -16.74 15.62 -7.85
N GLU A 215 -17.75 15.17 -8.61
CA GLU A 215 -18.60 16.04 -9.42
C GLU A 215 -19.36 17.04 -8.55
N SER A 216 -19.94 16.59 -7.44
CA SER A 216 -20.63 17.47 -6.48
C SER A 216 -19.70 18.55 -5.93
N THR A 217 -18.46 18.18 -5.59
CA THR A 217 -17.44 19.12 -5.08
C THR A 217 -17.06 20.16 -6.13
N CYS A 218 -16.86 19.72 -7.39
CA CYS A 218 -16.57 20.63 -8.50
C CYS A 218 -17.74 21.59 -8.76
N LEU A 219 -18.97 21.06 -8.81
CA LEU A 219 -20.18 21.86 -9.10
C LEU A 219 -20.48 22.87 -8.00
N ALA A 220 -20.27 22.52 -6.72
CA ALA A 220 -20.37 23.46 -5.61
C ALA A 220 -19.42 24.65 -5.80
N ARG A 221 -18.20 24.38 -6.27
CA ARG A 221 -17.20 25.42 -6.57
C ARG A 221 -17.57 26.26 -7.79
N VAL A 222 -18.11 25.65 -8.85
CA VAL A 222 -18.59 26.36 -10.05
C VAL A 222 -19.75 27.30 -9.72
N GLY A 223 -20.66 26.88 -8.82
CA GLY A 223 -21.82 27.67 -8.38
C GLY A 223 -21.54 28.72 -7.31
N SER A 224 -20.29 28.84 -6.86
CA SER A 224 -19.89 29.79 -5.82
C SER A 224 -19.83 31.24 -6.30
N GLU A 225 -19.61 32.16 -5.36
CA GLU A 225 -19.33 33.58 -5.61
C GLU A 225 -17.82 33.88 -5.81
N ASP A 226 -17.00 32.84 -6.01
CA ASP A 226 -15.57 33.01 -6.27
C ASP A 226 -15.30 33.75 -7.60
N HIS A 227 -14.07 34.25 -7.75
CA HIS A 227 -13.62 34.92 -8.98
C HIS A 227 -13.93 34.06 -10.23
N PRO A 228 -14.38 34.65 -11.36
CA PRO A 228 -14.75 33.92 -12.57
C PRO A 228 -13.71 32.88 -13.03
N ASP A 229 -12.42 33.21 -12.93
CA ASP A 229 -11.32 32.29 -13.28
C ASP A 229 -11.27 31.03 -12.40
N ALA A 230 -11.55 31.16 -11.10
CA ALA A 230 -11.54 30.02 -10.19
C ALA A 230 -12.70 29.06 -10.49
N ARG A 231 -13.88 29.62 -10.81
CA ARG A 231 -15.05 28.84 -11.23
C ARG A 231 -14.82 28.16 -12.58
N MET A 232 -14.15 28.84 -13.52
CA MET A 232 -13.72 28.25 -14.78
C MET A 232 -12.75 27.08 -14.58
N ARG A 233 -11.74 27.22 -13.71
CA ARG A 233 -10.81 26.12 -13.40
C ARG A 233 -11.50 24.95 -12.70
N ALA A 234 -12.46 25.20 -11.82
CA ALA A 234 -13.29 24.13 -11.24
C ALA A 234 -14.12 23.39 -12.30
N PHE A 235 -14.65 24.10 -13.29
CA PHE A 235 -15.35 23.48 -14.42
C PHE A 235 -14.40 22.66 -15.31
N GLN A 236 -13.17 23.13 -15.54
CA GLN A 236 -12.15 22.34 -16.25
C GLN A 236 -11.79 21.07 -15.47
N HIS A 237 -11.65 21.17 -14.15
CA HIS A 237 -11.37 20.01 -13.30
C HIS A 237 -12.47 18.94 -13.39
N LEU A 238 -13.74 19.35 -13.52
CA LEU A 238 -14.85 18.41 -13.74
C LEU A 238 -14.65 17.57 -15.01
N ALA A 239 -14.11 18.15 -16.09
CA ALA A 239 -13.80 17.41 -17.32
C ALA A 239 -12.61 16.44 -17.13
N GLU A 240 -11.58 16.86 -16.38
CA GLU A 240 -10.45 15.99 -16.00
C GLU A 240 -10.91 14.79 -15.17
N VAL A 241 -11.81 15.01 -14.19
CA VAL A 241 -12.39 13.94 -13.37
C VAL A 241 -13.12 12.92 -14.22
N ARG A 242 -13.97 13.36 -15.16
CA ARG A 242 -14.71 12.45 -16.05
C ARG A 242 -13.76 11.60 -16.89
N THR A 243 -12.71 12.21 -17.42
CA THR A 243 -11.66 11.52 -18.19
C THR A 243 -10.94 10.50 -17.29
N LEU A 244 -10.51 10.90 -16.10
CA LEU A 244 -9.88 10.01 -15.13
C LEU A 244 -10.79 8.82 -14.80
N MET A 245 -12.07 9.03 -14.53
CA MET A 245 -12.99 7.95 -14.18
C MET A 245 -13.15 6.93 -15.32
N GLN A 246 -13.14 7.36 -16.58
CA GLN A 246 -13.12 6.43 -17.72
C GLN A 246 -11.83 5.60 -17.75
N ARG A 247 -10.67 6.24 -17.54
CA ARG A 247 -9.37 5.56 -17.48
C ARG A 247 -9.29 4.58 -16.31
N LEU A 248 -9.79 4.95 -15.14
CA LEU A 248 -9.82 4.07 -13.97
C LEU A 248 -10.68 2.84 -14.21
N ARG A 249 -11.85 2.97 -14.85
CA ARG A 249 -12.70 1.81 -15.19
C ARG A 249 -11.94 0.82 -16.09
N GLN A 250 -11.25 1.31 -17.12
CA GLN A 250 -10.43 0.48 -18.00
C GLN A 250 -9.26 -0.17 -17.23
N LEU A 251 -8.54 0.62 -16.44
CA LEU A 251 -7.39 0.15 -15.65
C LEU A 251 -7.79 -0.94 -14.65
N PHE A 252 -8.86 -0.74 -13.87
CA PHE A 252 -9.32 -1.72 -12.89
C PHE A 252 -9.94 -2.95 -13.54
N GLY A 253 -10.53 -2.80 -14.73
CA GLY A 253 -10.99 -3.93 -15.54
C GLY A 253 -9.87 -4.92 -15.87
N VAL A 254 -8.65 -4.43 -16.12
CA VAL A 254 -7.46 -5.27 -16.36
C VAL A 254 -6.78 -5.69 -15.05
N LEU A 255 -6.57 -4.74 -14.13
CA LEU A 255 -5.83 -4.96 -12.89
C LEU A 255 -6.48 -6.04 -12.02
N ALA A 256 -7.80 -5.99 -11.86
CA ALA A 256 -8.58 -6.91 -11.03
C ALA A 256 -9.21 -8.07 -11.82
N MET A 257 -8.88 -8.22 -13.09
CA MET A 257 -9.45 -9.27 -13.95
C MET A 257 -9.21 -10.67 -13.35
N ASP A 258 -10.19 -11.55 -13.45
CA ASP A 258 -9.96 -12.97 -13.17
C ASP A 258 -9.48 -13.69 -14.43
N ASN A 259 -8.53 -14.62 -14.28
CA ASN A 259 -8.00 -15.40 -15.39
C ASN A 259 -7.99 -16.88 -15.01
N ALA A 260 -8.39 -17.76 -15.94
CA ALA A 260 -8.40 -19.21 -15.73
C ALA A 260 -7.04 -19.78 -15.29
N PHE A 261 -5.93 -19.11 -15.64
CA PHE A 261 -4.57 -19.56 -15.33
C PHE A 261 -3.93 -18.81 -14.16
N GLU A 262 -4.50 -17.68 -13.72
CA GLU A 262 -3.93 -16.83 -12.68
C GLU A 262 -5.04 -16.21 -11.83
N ARG A 263 -4.99 -16.45 -10.52
CA ARG A 263 -5.94 -15.85 -9.56
C ARG A 263 -5.91 -14.33 -9.65
N ALA A 264 -7.09 -13.71 -9.62
CA ALA A 264 -7.22 -12.27 -9.48
C ALA A 264 -6.52 -11.76 -8.20
N PRO A 265 -5.79 -10.63 -8.26
CA PRO A 265 -5.28 -9.97 -7.07
C PRO A 265 -6.40 -9.57 -6.09
N TRP A 266 -6.15 -9.72 -4.80
CA TRP A 266 -7.13 -9.38 -3.76
C TRP A 266 -7.12 -7.87 -3.45
N LEU A 267 -7.77 -7.08 -4.31
CA LEU A 267 -7.91 -5.64 -4.08
C LEU A 267 -8.90 -5.37 -2.94
N ARG A 268 -8.52 -4.48 -2.01
CA ARG A 268 -9.31 -4.14 -0.82
C ARG A 268 -9.83 -2.72 -0.81
N ALA A 269 -9.03 -1.77 -1.25
CA ALA A 269 -9.41 -0.36 -1.24
C ALA A 269 -8.73 0.42 -2.37
N VAL A 270 -9.32 1.55 -2.71
CA VAL A 270 -8.74 2.56 -3.59
C VAL A 270 -8.81 3.89 -2.87
N ALA A 271 -7.68 4.60 -2.79
CA ALA A 271 -7.59 5.95 -2.25
C ALA A 271 -6.98 6.89 -3.27
N ILE A 272 -7.46 8.13 -3.31
CA ILE A 272 -6.88 9.22 -4.08
C ILE A 272 -5.98 10.02 -3.16
N GLY A 273 -4.76 10.22 -3.64
CA GLY A 273 -3.71 10.93 -2.95
C GLY A 273 -3.07 12.03 -3.78
N SER A 274 -2.61 13.06 -3.08
CA SER A 274 -1.80 14.13 -3.66
C SER A 274 -0.53 14.34 -2.87
N ALA A 275 0.56 14.60 -3.58
CA ALA A 275 1.90 14.67 -3.02
C ALA A 275 2.26 16.06 -2.48
N LEU A 276 1.76 17.13 -3.11
CA LEU A 276 2.18 18.50 -2.80
C LEU A 276 0.94 19.40 -2.61
N PRO A 277 0.64 19.82 -1.36
CA PRO A 277 -0.42 20.77 -1.09
C PRO A 277 -0.22 22.08 -1.87
N GLY A 278 -1.19 22.44 -2.72
CA GLY A 278 -1.24 23.76 -3.37
C GLY A 278 -0.25 24.02 -4.52
N MET A 279 0.44 23.01 -5.06
CA MET A 279 1.38 23.18 -6.20
C MET A 279 1.16 22.25 -7.40
N GLY A 280 0.32 21.21 -7.28
CA GLY A 280 0.36 20.05 -8.18
C GLY A 280 0.15 20.32 -9.67
N ASP A 281 -0.78 21.18 -10.05
CA ASP A 281 -1.07 21.53 -11.44
C ASP A 281 -0.15 22.65 -11.96
N ARG A 282 0.24 23.57 -11.08
CA ARG A 282 1.22 24.64 -11.38
C ARG A 282 2.63 24.10 -11.68
N LEU A 283 3.00 22.92 -11.16
CA LEU A 283 4.25 22.22 -11.50
C LEU A 283 4.22 21.57 -12.89
N ARG A 284 3.04 21.20 -13.41
CA ARG A 284 2.87 20.59 -14.73
C ARG A 284 3.08 21.59 -15.88
N ALA A 285 2.92 22.89 -15.63
CA ALA A 285 3.15 23.96 -16.61
C ALA A 285 4.62 24.16 -17.04
N GLY A 286 5.56 23.32 -16.60
CA GLY A 286 6.90 23.27 -17.22
C GLY A 286 8.01 22.71 -16.35
N VAL A 287 7.84 22.60 -15.03
CA VAL A 287 8.97 22.44 -14.11
C VAL A 287 9.45 20.99 -13.98
N THR A 288 8.57 20.00 -14.04
CA THR A 288 8.94 18.58 -13.86
C THR A 288 9.95 18.08 -14.90
N ARG A 289 9.87 18.58 -16.14
CA ARG A 289 10.84 18.24 -17.19
C ARG A 289 12.23 18.82 -16.89
N PHE A 290 12.29 20.03 -16.33
CA PHE A 290 13.53 20.67 -15.92
C PHE A 290 14.11 20.08 -14.63
N ILE A 291 13.28 19.64 -13.68
CA ILE A 291 13.73 18.89 -12.49
C ILE A 291 14.36 17.55 -12.92
N ASN A 292 13.70 16.80 -13.81
CA ASN A 292 14.23 15.52 -14.31
C ASN A 292 15.49 15.69 -15.17
N MET A 293 15.70 16.87 -15.77
CA MET A 293 16.93 17.23 -16.49
C MET A 293 18.02 17.82 -15.57
N GLY A 294 17.77 17.96 -14.26
CA GLY A 294 18.72 18.55 -13.31
C GLY A 294 18.91 20.07 -13.45
N LEU A 295 18.04 20.75 -14.20
CA LEU A 295 18.12 22.17 -14.51
C LEU A 295 17.42 23.06 -13.48
N VAL A 296 16.55 22.47 -12.65
CA VAL A 296 15.88 23.13 -11.52
C VAL A 296 16.03 22.25 -10.29
N GLN A 297 16.61 22.80 -9.23
CA GLN A 297 16.68 22.12 -7.93
C GLN A 297 15.28 22.12 -7.30
N PRO A 298 14.79 20.98 -6.77
CA PRO A 298 13.57 20.99 -5.97
C PRO A 298 13.75 21.95 -4.79
N PRO A 299 12.69 22.63 -4.33
CA PRO A 299 12.80 23.57 -3.22
C PRO A 299 13.45 22.87 -2.01
N SER A 300 14.51 23.47 -1.47
CA SER A 300 15.31 22.98 -0.35
C SER A 300 14.65 23.18 1.02
N VAL A 301 13.47 23.82 1.04
CA VAL A 301 12.71 24.06 2.26
C VAL A 301 11.83 22.84 2.52
N PRO A 302 11.89 22.19 3.70
CA PRO A 302 10.86 21.27 4.10
C PRO A 302 9.55 22.04 4.15
N VAL A 303 8.74 21.89 3.10
CA VAL A 303 7.35 22.34 3.12
C VAL A 303 6.71 21.48 4.20
N ALA A 304 6.49 22.06 5.38
CA ALA A 304 5.68 21.41 6.42
C ALA A 304 4.43 20.84 5.73
N PRO A 305 4.04 19.58 5.98
CA PRO A 305 2.86 18.99 5.36
C PRO A 305 1.67 19.89 5.67
N ARG A 306 1.29 20.75 4.73
CA ARG A 306 0.13 21.62 4.86
C ARG A 306 -1.08 20.74 4.53
N PRO A 307 -2.07 20.55 5.42
CA PRO A 307 -3.28 19.75 5.15
C PRO A 307 -4.17 20.30 4.00
N GLY A 308 -3.69 20.22 2.76
CA GLY A 308 -4.35 20.72 1.54
C GLY A 308 -4.13 19.80 0.35
N GLY A 309 -3.53 18.63 0.60
CA GLY A 309 -3.66 17.49 -0.27
C GLY A 309 -4.85 16.62 0.14
N LEU A 310 -5.29 15.72 -0.74
CA LEU A 310 -6.31 14.73 -0.38
C LEU A 310 -5.79 13.81 0.74
N PRO A 311 -6.63 13.47 1.74
CA PRO A 311 -6.23 12.83 2.99
C PRO A 311 -5.93 11.33 2.81
N ILE A 312 -4.78 10.99 2.21
CA ILE A 312 -4.31 9.59 2.11
C ILE A 312 -4.24 8.94 3.50
N HIS A 313 -3.80 9.71 4.50
CA HIS A 313 -3.74 9.27 5.90
C HIS A 313 -5.07 8.72 6.42
N ALA A 314 -6.21 9.30 6.01
CA ALA A 314 -7.51 8.83 6.45
C ALA A 314 -7.77 7.39 6.00
N THR A 315 -7.31 7.00 4.80
CA THR A 315 -7.42 5.60 4.33
C THR A 315 -6.52 4.68 5.14
N MET A 316 -5.30 5.13 5.45
CA MET A 316 -4.37 4.35 6.27
C MET A 316 -4.97 4.02 7.65
N THR A 317 -5.53 5.02 8.32
CA THR A 317 -6.12 4.86 9.66
C THR A 317 -7.47 4.14 9.63
N ALA A 318 -8.33 4.40 8.65
CA ALA A 318 -9.69 3.86 8.62
C ALA A 318 -9.79 2.45 8.01
N VAL A 319 -8.84 2.06 7.15
CA VAL A 319 -8.92 0.80 6.38
C VAL A 319 -7.65 -0.04 6.53
N VAL A 320 -6.49 0.49 6.15
CA VAL A 320 -5.27 -0.31 5.98
C VAL A 320 -4.76 -0.88 7.32
N LEU A 321 -4.65 -0.06 8.37
CA LEU A 321 -4.21 -0.52 9.69
C LEU A 321 -5.24 -1.41 10.40
N PRO A 322 -6.55 -1.11 10.38
CA PRO A 322 -7.57 -2.01 10.92
C PRO A 322 -7.60 -3.39 10.25
N GLU A 323 -7.29 -3.46 8.95
CA GLU A 323 -7.24 -4.70 8.19
C GLU A 323 -5.90 -5.46 8.30
N ARG A 324 -5.00 -5.11 9.23
CA ARG A 324 -3.68 -5.76 9.33
C ARG A 324 -3.72 -7.28 9.54
N ASP A 325 -4.73 -7.81 10.23
CA ASP A 325 -4.82 -9.21 10.62
C ASP A 325 -5.68 -10.06 9.65
N ILE A 326 -6.02 -9.55 8.45
CA ILE A 326 -6.87 -10.27 7.48
C ILE A 326 -6.11 -11.30 6.64
N VAL A 327 -4.77 -11.20 6.59
CA VAL A 327 -3.94 -12.22 5.95
C VAL A 327 -4.01 -13.47 6.82
N PRO A 328 -4.36 -14.65 6.26
CA PRO A 328 -4.42 -15.87 7.05
C PRO A 328 -3.03 -16.22 7.58
N LEU A 329 -2.80 -15.90 8.85
CA LEU A 329 -1.57 -16.24 9.57
C LEU A 329 -1.36 -17.75 9.50
N ARG A 330 -0.12 -18.20 9.25
CA ARG A 330 0.23 -19.58 9.59
C ARG A 330 0.20 -19.68 11.11
N PRO A 331 -0.77 -20.39 11.73
CA PRO A 331 -0.79 -20.49 13.18
C PRO A 331 0.52 -21.13 13.63
N ARG A 332 1.17 -20.56 14.66
CA ARG A 332 2.23 -21.30 15.36
C ARG A 332 1.60 -22.63 15.77
N TRP A 333 2.27 -23.75 15.54
CA TRP A 333 1.75 -25.05 16.00
C TRP A 333 1.44 -25.03 17.52
N ARG A 334 2.17 -24.21 18.28
CA ARG A 334 1.90 -23.95 19.70
C ARG A 334 0.67 -23.11 19.96
N ASP A 335 0.19 -22.30 19.03
CA ASP A 335 -0.98 -21.42 19.17
C ASP A 335 -2.23 -21.97 18.48
N ASP A 336 -2.05 -23.01 17.65
CA ASP A 336 -3.16 -23.79 17.11
C ASP A 336 -3.91 -24.51 18.24
N ARG A 337 -5.20 -24.21 18.32
CA ARG A 337 -6.11 -24.71 19.37
C ARG A 337 -6.18 -26.24 19.32
N PHE A 338 -6.24 -26.80 18.11
CA PHE A 338 -6.29 -28.25 17.91
C PHE A 338 -5.00 -28.92 18.37
N THR A 339 -3.84 -28.38 17.99
CA THR A 339 -2.54 -28.92 18.39
C THR A 339 -2.31 -28.80 19.89
N ARG A 340 -2.73 -27.70 20.54
CA ARG A 340 -2.70 -27.57 22.01
C ARG A 340 -3.56 -28.63 22.69
N ILE A 341 -4.80 -28.81 22.23
CA ILE A 341 -5.73 -29.81 22.78
C ILE A 341 -5.14 -31.21 22.59
N ALA A 342 -4.64 -31.54 21.40
CA ALA A 342 -4.02 -32.83 21.12
C ALA A 342 -2.79 -33.08 22.01
N PHE A 343 -1.97 -32.07 22.26
CA PHE A 343 -0.82 -32.18 23.15
C PHE A 343 -1.23 -32.43 24.60
N VAL A 344 -2.24 -31.72 25.12
CA VAL A 344 -2.78 -31.92 26.47
C VAL A 344 -3.38 -33.32 26.60
N ILE A 345 -4.17 -33.78 25.62
CA ILE A 345 -4.73 -35.14 25.61
C ILE A 345 -3.61 -36.18 25.63
N GLY A 346 -2.57 -36.02 24.81
CA GLY A 346 -1.42 -36.92 24.79
C GLY A 346 -0.70 -37.00 26.14
N LEU A 347 -0.55 -35.88 26.84
CA LEU A 347 0.08 -35.80 28.16
C LEU A 347 -0.77 -36.49 29.24
N VAL A 348 -2.09 -36.33 29.19
CA VAL A 348 -3.04 -37.03 30.08
C VAL A 348 -3.01 -38.54 29.86
N LEU A 349 -2.98 -39.00 28.61
CA LEU A 349 -2.88 -40.42 28.28
C LEU A 349 -1.56 -41.04 28.77
N LEU A 350 -0.43 -40.33 28.61
CA LEU A 350 0.86 -40.77 29.12
C LEU A 350 0.88 -40.84 30.65
N ALA A 351 0.33 -39.85 31.34
CA ALA A 351 0.19 -39.88 32.79
C ALA A 351 -0.71 -41.04 33.25
N GLY A 352 -1.83 -41.27 32.56
CA GLY A 352 -2.71 -42.41 32.81
C GLY A 352 -1.99 -43.76 32.64
N ALA A 353 -1.23 -43.92 31.55
CA ALA A 353 -0.44 -45.12 31.29
C ALA A 353 0.63 -45.36 32.39
N ALA A 354 1.35 -44.31 32.80
CA ALA A 354 2.34 -44.39 33.87
C ALA A 354 1.72 -44.76 35.21
N VAL A 355 0.52 -44.24 35.53
CA VAL A 355 -0.22 -44.62 36.74
C VAL A 355 -0.66 -46.09 36.67
N THR A 356 -1.20 -46.55 35.54
CA THR A 356 -1.59 -47.96 35.39
C THR A 356 -0.40 -48.91 35.48
N GLU A 357 0.75 -48.55 34.90
CA GLU A 357 1.96 -49.35 35.01
C GLU A 357 2.51 -49.37 36.45
N GLY A 358 2.45 -48.23 37.15
CA GLY A 358 2.82 -48.14 38.57
C GLY A 358 1.93 -49.01 39.47
N ILE A 359 0.62 -49.03 39.24
CA ILE A 359 -0.32 -49.89 39.97
C ILE A 359 -0.03 -51.37 39.69
N LEU A 360 0.20 -51.74 38.43
CA LEU A 360 0.51 -53.12 38.05
C LEU A 360 1.79 -53.63 38.73
N ARG A 361 2.82 -52.78 38.88
CA ARG A 361 4.06 -53.13 39.59
C ARG A 361 3.92 -53.22 41.12
N LEU A 362 2.88 -52.64 41.70
CA LEU A 362 2.60 -52.71 43.15
C LEU A 362 1.74 -53.92 43.54
N VAL A 363 1.05 -54.52 42.55
CA VAL A 363 0.15 -55.67 42.74
C VAL A 363 0.85 -57.01 42.45
N GLN A 364 2.02 -56.97 41.79
CA GLN A 364 2.96 -58.10 41.67
C GLN A 364 3.97 -58.07 42.83
#